data_AF-A0A4U0VHI9-F1
#
_entry.id   AF-A0A4U0VHI9-F1
#
_cell.length_a   1.000
_cell.length_b   1.000
_cell.length_c   1.000
_cell.angle_alpha   90.00
_cell.angle_beta   90.00
_cell.angle_gamma   90.00
#
_symmetry.space_group_name_H-M   'P 1'
#
loop_
_entity.id
_entity.type
_entity.pdbx_description
1 polymer ?
#
loop_
_entity_poly.entity_id
_entity_poly.type
_entity_poly.pdbx_seq_one_letter_code
_entity_poly.pdbx_strand_id
1 'polypeptide(L)'
;MTEQARKNLHHNTAKMLSHVNYPMIQQQYLAQIYNIAPEYARGVYDLTTFKHKQPFEFSEVEAMSEQAPLFFKHVKFRPSQGNRLVGFAPDAPFYNV
;
A
#
# COMPACT_ATOMS: atom_id res chain seq x y z
N MET A 1 0.92 -13.93 -15.59
CA MET A 1 -0.30 -13.32 -16.18
C MET A 1 -0.05 -13.07 -17.66
N THR A 2 -1.04 -13.22 -18.54
CA THR A 2 -0.91 -12.79 -19.93
C THR A 2 -0.91 -11.26 -20.01
N GLU A 3 -0.42 -10.70 -21.12
CA GLU A 3 -0.37 -9.25 -21.32
C GLU A 3 -1.78 -8.62 -21.28
N GLN A 4 -2.75 -9.24 -21.93
CA GLN A 4 -4.14 -8.75 -21.90
C GLN A 4 -4.73 -8.79 -20.49
N ALA A 5 -4.46 -9.86 -19.72
CA ALA A 5 -4.92 -9.95 -18.36
C ALA A 5 -4.29 -8.83 -17.49
N ARG A 6 -3.03 -8.47 -17.72
CA ARG A 6 -2.36 -7.33 -17.04
C ARG A 6 -3.01 -6.00 -17.36
N LYS A 7 -3.26 -5.73 -18.65
CA LYS A 7 -3.97 -4.52 -19.08
C LYS A 7 -5.37 -4.41 -18.45
N ASN A 8 -6.12 -5.52 -18.44
CA ASN A 8 -7.43 -5.57 -17.82
C ASN A 8 -7.36 -5.32 -16.31
N LEU A 9 -6.38 -5.91 -15.62
CA LEU A 9 -6.16 -5.67 -14.19
C LEU A 9 -5.90 -4.18 -13.93
N HIS A 10 -4.95 -3.57 -14.64
CA HIS A 10 -4.59 -2.17 -14.45
C HIS A 10 -5.79 -1.25 -14.72
N HIS A 11 -6.50 -1.47 -15.83
CA HIS A 11 -7.66 -0.68 -16.22
C HIS A 11 -8.80 -0.78 -15.21
N ASN A 12 -9.16 -1.99 -14.79
CA ASN A 12 -10.27 -2.19 -13.86
C ASN A 12 -9.97 -1.61 -12.48
N THR A 13 -8.74 -1.80 -11.98
CA THR A 13 -8.31 -1.22 -10.71
C THR A 13 -8.31 0.31 -10.78
N ALA A 14 -7.73 0.91 -11.84
CA ALA A 14 -7.70 2.35 -12.03
C ALA A 14 -9.11 2.96 -12.16
N LYS A 15 -10.02 2.29 -12.87
CA LYS A 15 -11.42 2.70 -12.99
C LYS A 15 -12.07 2.83 -11.61
N MET A 16 -11.90 1.82 -10.74
CA MET A 16 -12.46 1.87 -9.39
C MET A 16 -11.75 2.92 -8.52
N LEU A 17 -10.42 3.03 -8.62
CA LEU A 17 -9.64 3.99 -7.87
C LEU A 17 -9.99 5.45 -8.22
N SER A 18 -10.40 5.70 -9.46
CA SER A 18 -10.87 7.01 -9.95
C SER A 18 -12.17 7.48 -9.28
N HIS A 19 -12.94 6.57 -8.68
CA HIS A 19 -14.14 6.95 -7.93
C HIS A 19 -13.81 7.49 -6.54
N VAL A 20 -12.63 7.20 -5.99
CA VAL A 20 -12.20 7.63 -4.66
C VAL A 20 -11.94 9.15 -4.64
N ASN A 21 -12.48 9.82 -3.62
CA ASN A 21 -12.39 11.29 -3.47
C ASN A 21 -11.30 11.74 -2.48
N TYR A 22 -10.53 10.82 -1.92
CA TYR A 22 -9.51 11.13 -0.92
C TYR A 22 -8.14 10.72 -1.46
N PRO A 23 -7.22 11.68 -1.73
CA PRO A 23 -5.90 11.37 -2.31
C PRO A 23 -5.12 10.38 -1.45
N MET A 24 -5.19 10.54 -0.12
CA MET A 24 -4.53 9.66 0.84
C MET A 24 -4.91 8.19 0.66
N ILE A 25 -6.19 7.89 0.37
CA ILE A 25 -6.65 6.51 0.15
C ILE A 25 -6.06 5.97 -1.16
N GLN A 26 -6.01 6.80 -2.20
CA GLN A 26 -5.42 6.43 -3.48
C GLN A 26 -3.92 6.16 -3.35
N GLN A 27 -3.18 7.05 -2.67
CA GLN A 27 -1.76 6.90 -2.38
C GLN A 27 -1.48 5.62 -1.58
N GLN A 28 -2.21 5.39 -0.48
CA GLN A 28 -2.03 4.21 0.36
C GLN A 28 -2.27 2.91 -0.40
N TYR A 29 -3.31 2.87 -1.25
CA TYR A 29 -3.58 1.70 -2.07
C TYR A 29 -2.47 1.46 -3.11
N LEU A 30 -2.05 2.51 -3.83
CA LEU A 30 -0.96 2.42 -4.80
C LEU A 30 0.36 1.98 -4.14
N ALA A 31 0.65 2.48 -2.94
CA ALA A 31 1.83 2.13 -2.16
C ALA A 31 1.82 0.64 -1.75
N GLN A 32 0.65 0.09 -1.42
CA GLN A 32 0.51 -1.35 -1.14
C GLN A 32 0.81 -2.20 -2.39
N ILE A 33 0.26 -1.84 -3.55
CA ILE A 33 0.48 -2.61 -4.78
C ILE A 33 1.88 -2.37 -5.38
N TYR A 34 2.55 -1.27 -5.02
CA TYR A 34 3.95 -1.01 -5.36
C TYR A 34 4.87 -2.08 -4.77
N ASN A 35 4.63 -2.46 -3.50
CA ASN A 35 5.38 -3.53 -2.84
C ASN A 35 5.09 -4.92 -3.41
N ILE A 36 4.01 -5.09 -4.19
CA ILE A 36 3.77 -6.32 -4.96
C ILE A 36 4.60 -6.27 -6.24
N ALA A 37 4.48 -5.18 -7.00
CA ALA A 37 5.21 -4.92 -8.23
C ALA A 37 5.15 -3.42 -8.60
N PRO A 38 6.29 -2.71 -8.73
CA PRO A 38 6.30 -1.29 -9.10
C PRO A 38 5.57 -0.97 -10.40
N GLU A 39 5.68 -1.84 -11.41
CA GLU A 39 5.01 -1.68 -12.70
C GLU A 39 3.49 -1.86 -12.61
N TYR A 40 3.00 -2.62 -11.62
CA TYR A 40 1.57 -2.72 -11.36
C TYR A 40 1.04 -1.40 -10.80
N ALA A 41 1.71 -0.86 -9.77
CA ALA A 41 1.36 0.45 -9.22
C ALA A 41 1.41 1.55 -10.28
N ARG A 42 2.46 1.56 -11.11
CA ARG A 42 2.62 2.53 -12.19
C ARG A 42 1.51 2.44 -13.21
N GLY A 43 1.19 1.22 -13.67
CA GLY A 43 0.13 1.00 -14.64
C GLY A 43 -1.27 1.38 -14.14
N VAL A 44 -1.55 1.24 -12.84
CA VAL A 44 -2.80 1.74 -12.24
C VAL A 44 -2.77 3.26 -12.11
N TYR A 45 -1.67 3.85 -11.63
CA TYR A 45 -1.51 5.29 -11.45
C TYR A 45 -1.72 6.05 -12.77
N ASP A 46 -1.06 5.62 -13.85
CA ASP A 46 -1.13 6.26 -15.17
C ASP A 46 -2.55 6.25 -15.77
N LEU A 47 -3.40 5.28 -15.37
CA LEU A 47 -4.78 5.14 -15.84
C LEU A 47 -5.81 5.76 -14.89
N THR A 48 -5.40 6.19 -13.69
CA THR A 48 -6.33 6.70 -12.68
C THR A 48 -6.69 8.15 -12.98
N THR A 49 -7.99 8.43 -13.06
CA THR A 49 -8.50 9.81 -13.18
C THR A 49 -8.56 10.44 -11.80
N PHE A 50 -7.59 11.28 -11.47
CA PHE A 50 -7.56 12.04 -10.23
C PHE A 50 -8.56 13.20 -10.29
N LYS A 51 -9.44 13.30 -9.28
CA LYS A 51 -10.45 14.36 -9.16
C LYS A 51 -9.92 15.65 -8.54
N HIS A 52 -8.69 15.63 -8.03
CA HIS A 52 -8.08 16.74 -7.31
C HIS A 52 -7.35 17.67 -8.26
N LYS A 53 -7.31 18.98 -7.94
CA LYS A 53 -6.67 20.00 -8.78
C LYS A 53 -5.18 19.75 -9.04
N GLN A 54 -4.51 19.08 -8.11
CA GLN A 54 -3.13 18.63 -8.26
C GLN A 54 -3.09 17.14 -7.87
N PRO A 55 -2.86 16.21 -8.82
CA PRO A 55 -2.50 14.84 -8.47
C PRO A 55 -1.15 14.84 -7.75
N PHE A 56 -0.97 13.89 -6.83
CA PHE A 56 0.31 13.65 -6.18
C PHE A 56 1.29 13.03 -7.18
N GLU A 57 2.58 13.20 -6.96
CA GLU A 57 3.60 12.59 -7.82
C GLU A 57 3.76 11.09 -7.53
N PHE A 58 4.17 10.31 -8.54
CA PHE A 58 4.38 8.88 -8.35
C PHE A 58 5.53 8.56 -7.38
N SER A 59 6.51 9.46 -7.22
CA SER A 59 7.56 9.34 -6.21
C SER A 59 7.02 9.36 -4.78
N GLU A 60 5.88 10.01 -4.54
CA GLU A 60 5.22 9.97 -3.23
C GLU A 60 4.66 8.57 -2.93
N VAL A 61 4.22 7.83 -3.96
CA VAL A 61 3.76 6.44 -3.83
C VAL A 61 4.92 5.53 -3.42
N GLU A 62 6.07 5.68 -4.07
CA GLU A 62 7.28 4.94 -3.75
C GLU A 62 7.75 5.20 -2.31
N ALA A 63 7.89 6.47 -1.92
CA ALA A 63 8.26 6.81 -0.55
C ALA A 63 7.26 6.26 0.49
N MET A 64 5.97 6.30 0.17
CA MET A 64 4.91 5.77 1.03
C MET A 64 4.90 4.24 1.10
N SER A 65 5.44 3.53 0.09
CA SER A 65 5.44 2.06 0.03
C SER A 65 6.27 1.45 1.16
N GLU A 66 7.33 2.11 1.62
CA GLU A 66 8.16 1.67 2.75
C GLU A 66 7.33 1.43 4.02
N GLN A 67 6.31 2.26 4.23
CA GLN A 67 5.44 2.19 5.41
C GLN A 67 4.14 1.40 5.14
N ALA A 68 3.89 0.97 3.91
CA ALA A 68 2.63 0.32 3.53
C ALA A 68 2.26 -0.93 4.35
N PRO A 69 3.21 -1.81 4.73
CA PRO A 69 2.90 -2.95 5.59
C PRO A 69 2.43 -2.55 7.00
N LEU A 70 2.62 -1.29 7.39
CA LEU A 70 2.31 -0.76 8.71
C LEU A 70 1.00 0.04 8.76
N PHE A 71 0.37 0.31 7.61
CA PHE A 71 -0.89 1.06 7.57
C PHE A 71 -1.95 0.42 8.46
N PHE A 72 -2.62 1.27 9.23
CA PHE A 72 -3.67 0.90 10.20
C PHE A 72 -3.21 -0.08 11.30
N LYS A 73 -1.91 -0.36 11.43
CA LYS A 73 -1.36 -1.18 12.52
C LYS A 73 -0.92 -0.30 13.68
N HIS A 74 -1.66 -0.36 14.78
CA HIS A 74 -1.35 0.41 15.98
C HIS A 74 -0.04 -0.05 16.61
N VAL A 75 0.86 0.89 16.93
CA VAL A 75 2.22 0.63 17.43
C VAL A 75 2.23 -0.35 18.61
N LYS A 76 1.35 -0.14 19.59
CA LYS A 76 1.16 -1.03 20.75
C LYS A 76 1.00 -2.52 20.41
N PHE A 77 0.39 -2.84 19.28
CA PHE A 77 0.06 -4.21 18.85
C PHE A 77 0.97 -4.75 17.74
N ARG A 78 1.94 -3.97 17.28
CA ARG A 78 2.89 -4.43 16.25
C ARG A 78 3.94 -5.35 16.88
N PRO A 79 4.37 -6.41 16.18
CA PRO A 79 5.52 -7.18 16.65
C PRO A 79 6.76 -6.29 16.69
N SER A 80 7.53 -6.38 17.78
CA SER A 80 8.88 -5.83 17.85
C SER A 80 9.91 -6.88 17.41
N GLN A 81 11.15 -6.43 17.21
CA GLN A 81 12.29 -7.33 16.95
C GLN A 81 12.40 -8.36 18.08
N GLY A 82 12.38 -9.65 17.74
CA GLY A 82 12.50 -10.75 18.71
C GLY A 82 11.18 -11.33 19.24
N ASN A 83 10.03 -10.70 18.99
CA ASN A 83 8.72 -11.17 19.47
C ASN A 83 8.12 -12.35 18.64
N ARG A 84 8.95 -13.31 18.22
CA ARG A 84 8.45 -14.50 17.52
C ARG A 84 7.79 -15.43 18.55
N LEU A 85 6.51 -15.76 18.33
CA LEU A 85 5.79 -16.74 19.15
C LEU A 85 6.30 -18.15 18.84
N VAL A 86 7.40 -18.54 19.49
CA VAL A 86 8.02 -19.87 19.40
C VAL A 86 7.75 -20.74 20.64
N GLY A 87 6.79 -20.35 21.49
CA GLY A 87 6.39 -21.11 22.68
C GLY A 87 7.24 -20.88 23.93
N PHE A 88 8.21 -19.96 23.88
CA PHE A 88 8.96 -19.52 25.06
C PHE A 88 8.26 -18.35 25.76
N ALA A 89 8.48 -18.22 27.08
CA ALA A 89 8.04 -17.06 27.82
C ALA A 89 8.75 -15.79 27.28
N PRO A 90 8.04 -14.66 27.14
CA PRO A 90 8.64 -13.45 26.60
C PRO A 90 9.54 -12.77 27.63
N ASP A 91 10.73 -12.32 27.20
CA ASP A 91 11.70 -11.59 28.04
C ASP A 91 11.29 -10.13 28.30
N ALA A 92 10.30 -9.62 27.55
CA ALA A 92 9.81 -8.25 27.61
C ALA A 92 8.27 -8.21 27.49
N PRO A 93 7.62 -7.07 27.85
CA PRO A 93 6.19 -6.91 27.68
C PRO A 93 5.74 -7.18 26.23
N PHE A 94 4.65 -7.94 26.09
CA PHE A 94 4.13 -8.32 24.79
C PHE A 94 3.60 -7.12 23.98
N TYR A 95 3.05 -6.13 24.66
CA TYR A 95 2.62 -4.88 24.06
C TYR A 95 3.76 -3.86 24.10
N ASN A 96 3.96 -3.17 22.98
CA ASN A 96 4.92 -2.06 22.95
C ASN A 96 4.42 -0.95 23.88
N VAL A 97 5.29 -0.51 24.79
CA VAL A 97 5.07 0.59 25.74
C VAL A 97 5.52 1.90 25.11
#